data_AF-A0A8B5XBF1-F1
#
_entry.id   AF-A0A8B5XBF1-F1
#
_cell.length_a   1.000
_cell.length_b   1.000
_cell.length_c   1.000
_cell.angle_alpha   90.00
_cell.angle_beta   90.00
_cell.angle_gamma   90.00
#
_symmetry.space_group_name_H-M   'P 1'
#
loop_
_entity.id
_entity.type
_entity.pdbx_description
1 polymer ?
#
loop_
_entity_poly.entity_id
_entity_poly.type
_entity_poly.pdbx_seq_one_letter_code
_entity_poly.pdbx_strand_id
1 'polypeptide(L)'
;MTGIEWTDAIWNPIVGCSVVSAGCTNCYAMRMAHRLEAIGVAHYAGTTQQSKAEPVWSGAVRQAPERTLTAPLRLRRPKRVFVNSMGDLFHTAIPDAWIDDVFAVMALAPHHTFQVLTKRPERMRKYMSEGPQVRIADAALSVGRNLPDGHIGWQSHRWKPSPIKGCIQPAEWPLPNVWLGTSVEDQATADERIPYLLDTPAAIRFVSAEPLLGPVDLDCIWDKAPDRDTSKIDALAGERYQHRGLGPMIRSGFTASLDWVIVGGESGPGARPCDLRWWIRQIVNHCGQAGVPVFVKQLGGHVVEDGKRLTLKSRKGADLSEWPEDLRVRQWP
;
A
#
# COMPACT_ATOMS: atom_id res chain seq x y z
N MET A 1 -0.54 -0.11 20.61
CA MET A 1 -1.55 -0.49 19.60
C MET A 1 -1.47 0.54 18.49
N THR A 2 -1.41 0.12 17.22
CA THR A 2 -1.39 1.04 16.08
C THR A 2 -2.74 1.76 15.98
N GLY A 3 -2.78 2.97 15.42
CA GLY A 3 -4.05 3.63 15.08
C GLY A 3 -4.70 3.13 13.77
N ILE A 4 -4.08 2.13 13.13
CA ILE A 4 -4.44 1.57 11.83
C ILE A 4 -5.00 0.17 12.08
N GLU A 5 -6.30 0.00 11.87
CA GLU A 5 -7.06 -1.16 12.40
C GLU A 5 -6.82 -2.48 11.66
N TRP A 6 -6.26 -2.43 10.45
CA TRP A 6 -6.00 -3.62 9.63
C TRP A 6 -4.58 -4.20 9.79
N THR A 7 -3.79 -3.68 10.75
CA THR A 7 -2.40 -4.09 11.00
C THR A 7 -2.08 -4.16 12.50
N ASP A 8 -1.06 -4.94 12.89
CA ASP A 8 -0.69 -5.16 14.30
C ASP A 8 0.51 -4.29 14.75
N ALA A 9 1.31 -3.82 13.79
CA ALA A 9 2.47 -2.96 14.01
C ALA A 9 2.75 -2.05 12.79
N ILE A 10 3.48 -0.96 13.03
CA ILE A 10 3.98 -0.05 11.99
C ILE A 10 5.50 -0.09 12.03
N TRP A 11 6.11 -0.14 10.86
CA TRP A 11 7.55 -0.04 10.69
C TRP A 11 7.87 1.02 9.62
N ASN A 12 8.59 2.07 9.99
CA ASN A 12 8.94 3.19 9.11
C ASN A 12 10.42 3.15 8.76
N PRO A 13 10.83 2.39 7.72
CA PRO A 13 12.21 2.38 7.25
C PRO A 13 12.59 3.68 6.53
N ILE A 14 11.61 4.50 6.10
CA ILE A 14 11.86 5.86 5.59
C ILE A 14 10.86 6.84 6.21
N VAL A 15 11.18 8.13 6.18
CA VAL A 15 10.24 9.21 6.52
C VAL A 15 10.31 10.32 5.50
N GLY A 16 9.24 11.10 5.39
CA GLY A 16 9.10 12.14 4.37
C GLY A 16 8.55 11.58 3.05
N CYS A 17 8.01 12.47 2.21
CA CYS A 17 7.40 12.11 0.93
C CYS A 17 7.30 13.35 0.02
N SER A 18 6.66 13.19 -1.14
CA SER A 18 6.18 14.26 -2.02
C SER A 18 4.70 14.06 -2.34
N VAL A 19 3.97 15.18 -2.49
CA VAL A 19 2.56 15.20 -2.88
C VAL A 19 2.43 14.78 -4.35
N VAL A 20 1.63 13.75 -4.62
CA VAL A 20 1.42 13.21 -5.99
C VAL A 20 -0.05 13.09 -6.39
N SER A 21 -0.98 13.28 -5.45
CA SER A 21 -2.41 13.21 -5.74
C SER A 21 -3.24 14.06 -4.78
N ALA A 22 -4.51 14.27 -5.13
CA ALA A 22 -5.46 14.98 -4.27
C ALA A 22 -5.64 14.31 -2.89
N GLY A 23 -5.42 12.99 -2.78
CA GLY A 23 -5.43 12.28 -1.50
C GLY A 23 -4.33 12.72 -0.53
N CYS A 24 -3.26 13.34 -1.02
CA CYS A 24 -2.15 13.82 -0.20
C CYS A 24 -2.43 15.17 0.49
N THR A 25 -3.44 15.94 0.05
CA THR A 25 -3.71 17.30 0.54
C THR A 25 -3.95 17.37 2.06
N ASN A 26 -4.65 16.38 2.62
CA ASN A 26 -4.95 16.29 4.06
C ASN A 26 -4.12 15.22 4.77
N CYS A 27 -2.94 14.87 4.24
CA CYS A 27 -2.11 13.79 4.75
C CYS A 27 -1.74 14.01 6.23
N TYR A 28 -2.19 13.11 7.12
CA TYR A 28 -1.91 13.21 8.55
C TYR A 28 -0.41 13.16 8.87
N ALA A 29 0.38 12.48 8.03
CA ALA A 29 1.79 12.28 8.26
C ALA A 29 2.60 13.58 8.11
N MET A 30 2.13 14.58 7.35
CA MET A 30 2.77 15.91 7.28
C MET A 30 2.72 16.61 8.65
N ARG A 31 1.54 16.67 9.27
CA ARG A 31 1.36 17.26 10.61
C ARG A 31 2.14 16.52 11.68
N MET A 32 2.16 15.19 11.60
CA MET A 32 2.91 14.37 12.56
C MET A 32 4.42 14.55 12.39
N ALA A 33 4.93 14.55 11.15
CA ALA A 33 6.35 14.78 10.87
C ALA A 33 6.81 16.16 11.35
N HIS A 34 6.02 17.20 11.08
CA HIS A 34 6.29 18.55 11.56
C HIS A 34 6.37 18.62 13.10
N ARG A 35 5.44 17.95 13.80
CA ARG A 35 5.48 17.84 15.26
C ARG A 35 6.72 17.10 15.75
N LEU A 36 7.09 16.00 15.10
CA LEU A 36 8.25 15.18 15.49
C LEU A 36 9.57 15.94 15.28
N GLU A 37 9.67 16.72 14.20
CA GLU A 37 10.78 17.64 13.98
C GLU A 37 10.84 18.73 15.07
N ALA A 38 9.71 19.36 15.40
CA ALA A 38 9.63 20.41 16.42
C ALA A 38 10.05 19.95 17.82
N ILE A 39 9.86 18.68 18.16
CA ILE A 39 10.32 18.09 19.44
C ILE A 39 11.74 17.47 19.35
N GLY A 40 12.46 17.69 18.24
CA GLY A 40 13.87 17.32 18.10
C GLY A 40 14.16 15.91 17.58
N VAL A 41 13.19 15.22 16.98
CA VAL A 41 13.45 13.90 16.36
C VAL A 41 14.20 14.10 15.04
N ALA A 42 15.54 14.01 15.10
CA ALA A 42 16.46 14.30 14.00
C ALA A 42 16.11 13.60 12.67
N HIS A 43 15.50 12.42 12.72
CA HIS A 43 15.10 11.66 11.53
C HIS A 43 14.08 12.41 10.65
N TYR A 44 13.27 13.31 11.23
CA TYR A 44 12.26 14.10 10.50
C TYR A 44 12.77 15.47 10.05
N ALA A 45 14.02 15.83 10.34
CA ALA A 45 14.57 17.15 10.04
C ALA A 45 14.54 17.48 8.53
N GLY A 46 13.88 18.58 8.20
CA GLY A 46 13.69 19.10 6.84
C GLY A 46 12.70 18.32 5.99
N THR A 47 11.97 17.35 6.54
CA THR A 47 10.97 16.57 5.77
C THR A 47 9.69 17.36 5.51
N THR A 48 9.42 18.39 6.32
CA THR A 48 8.26 19.27 6.16
C THR A 48 8.69 20.72 5.98
N GLN A 49 7.79 21.52 5.39
CA GLN A 49 7.90 22.97 5.33
C GLN A 49 6.54 23.60 5.64
N GLN A 50 6.55 24.81 6.21
CA GLN A 50 5.32 25.52 6.52
C GLN A 50 4.71 26.12 5.24
N SER A 51 3.45 25.80 4.94
CA SER A 51 2.68 26.52 3.93
C SER A 51 1.85 27.65 4.57
N LYS A 52 1.04 28.36 3.78
CA LYS A 52 0.13 29.39 4.29
C LYS A 52 -0.90 28.87 5.30
N ALA A 53 -1.27 27.59 5.24
CA ALA A 53 -2.31 27.02 6.08
C ALA A 53 -1.77 25.94 7.04
N GLU A 54 -1.08 24.94 6.51
CA GLU A 54 -0.67 23.73 7.24
C GLU A 54 0.77 23.34 6.84
N PRO A 55 1.50 22.58 7.67
CA PRO A 55 2.76 21.98 7.25
C PRO A 55 2.52 21.01 6.08
N VAL A 56 3.36 21.12 5.05
CA VAL A 56 3.34 20.25 3.87
C VAL A 56 4.67 19.52 3.73
N TRP A 57 4.67 18.40 3.00
CA TRP A 57 5.92 17.74 2.65
C TRP A 57 6.84 18.65 1.84
N SER A 58 8.13 18.68 2.17
CA SER A 58 9.15 19.43 1.42
C SER A 58 9.62 18.68 0.16
N GLY A 59 9.27 17.39 0.02
CA GLY A 59 9.85 16.49 -0.97
C GLY A 59 11.10 15.76 -0.48
N ALA A 60 11.68 16.17 0.66
CA ALA A 60 12.80 15.48 1.26
C ALA A 60 12.36 14.15 1.90
N VAL A 61 13.17 13.12 1.67
CA VAL A 61 13.03 11.80 2.30
C VAL A 61 14.27 11.47 3.11
N ARG A 62 14.12 10.70 4.17
CA ARG A 62 15.21 10.25 5.04
C ARG A 62 15.11 8.75 5.25
N GLN A 63 16.24 8.06 5.14
CA GLN A 63 16.39 6.65 5.49
C GLN A 63 16.52 6.51 7.01
N ALA A 64 15.87 5.51 7.57
CA ALA A 64 15.89 5.28 9.01
C ALA A 64 17.26 4.78 9.49
N PRO A 65 17.67 5.09 10.73
CA PRO A 65 18.88 4.51 11.29
C PRO A 65 18.76 2.98 11.36
N GLU A 66 19.90 2.28 11.37
CA GLU A 66 19.98 0.81 11.34
C GLU A 66 19.10 0.12 12.39
N ARG A 67 19.02 0.69 13.61
CA ARG A 67 18.17 0.14 14.67
C ARG A 67 16.69 0.10 14.28
N THR A 68 16.20 1.12 13.57
CA THR A 68 14.83 1.20 13.07
C THR A 68 14.64 0.29 11.87
N LEU A 69 15.58 0.26 10.92
CA LEU A 69 15.56 -0.67 9.79
C LEU A 69 15.44 -2.13 10.28
N THR A 70 16.27 -2.54 11.23
CA THR A 70 16.31 -3.92 11.75
C THR A 70 15.25 -4.22 12.82
N ALA A 71 14.35 -3.28 13.14
CA ALA A 71 13.37 -3.43 14.21
C ALA A 71 12.47 -4.68 14.07
N PRO A 72 11.96 -5.07 12.88
CA PRO A 72 11.14 -6.26 12.72
C PRO A 72 11.82 -7.56 13.19
N LEU A 73 13.14 -7.67 13.03
CA LEU A 73 13.91 -8.87 13.40
C LEU A 73 13.90 -9.14 14.91
N ARG A 74 13.59 -8.12 15.72
CA ARG A 74 13.51 -8.23 17.19
C ARG A 74 12.10 -8.60 17.69
N LEU A 75 11.10 -8.62 16.80
CA LEU A 75 9.72 -8.93 17.16
C LEU A 75 9.51 -10.45 17.12
N ARG A 76 9.31 -11.06 18.30
CA ARG A 76 9.23 -12.52 18.43
C ARG A 76 7.90 -13.14 18.00
N ARG A 77 6.80 -12.41 18.13
CA ARG A 77 5.46 -12.92 17.80
C ARG A 77 5.07 -12.53 16.38
N PRO A 78 4.44 -13.41 15.60
CA PRO A 78 3.85 -13.07 14.31
C PRO A 78 3.00 -11.81 14.37
N LYS A 79 3.11 -10.98 13.34
CA LYS A 79 2.43 -9.69 13.21
C LYS A 79 2.18 -9.39 11.74
N ARG A 80 1.06 -8.74 11.45
CA ARG A 80 0.90 -7.91 10.26
C ARG A 80 1.59 -6.58 10.53
N VAL A 81 2.58 -6.24 9.72
CA VAL A 81 3.42 -5.06 9.86
C VAL A 81 3.16 -4.16 8.67
N PHE A 82 2.55 -3.00 8.92
CA PHE A 82 2.41 -1.99 7.89
C PHE A 82 3.75 -1.30 7.65
N VAL A 83 4.25 -1.44 6.42
CA VAL A 83 5.52 -0.87 5.99
C VAL A 83 5.27 0.55 5.53
N ASN A 84 5.77 1.47 6.34
CA ASN A 84 5.95 2.87 6.04
C ASN A 84 4.69 3.74 6.07
N SER A 85 4.18 4.00 7.26
CA SER A 85 3.06 4.92 7.49
C SER A 85 3.43 6.41 7.42
N MET A 86 4.72 6.73 7.44
CA MET A 86 5.27 8.10 7.53
C MET A 86 6.01 8.56 6.27
N GLY A 87 5.79 7.89 5.14
CA GLY A 87 6.34 8.25 3.83
C GLY A 87 5.87 7.28 2.74
N ASP A 88 6.61 7.17 1.64
CA ASP A 88 6.39 6.18 0.58
C ASP A 88 7.71 5.45 0.26
N LEU A 89 7.76 4.12 0.45
CA LEU A 89 8.99 3.32 0.24
C LEU A 89 9.51 3.41 -1.21
N PHE A 90 8.61 3.59 -2.17
CA PHE A 90 8.93 3.71 -3.60
C PHE A 90 8.99 5.16 -4.07
N HIS A 91 9.20 6.11 -3.14
CA HIS A 91 9.50 7.49 -3.51
C HIS A 91 10.74 7.56 -4.41
N THR A 92 10.72 8.41 -5.44
CA THR A 92 11.76 8.48 -6.49
C THR A 92 13.16 8.83 -5.97
N ALA A 93 13.23 9.51 -4.82
CA ALA A 93 14.48 9.83 -4.14
C ALA A 93 15.04 8.69 -3.25
N ILE A 94 14.34 7.56 -3.12
CA ILE A 94 14.84 6.38 -2.40
C ILE A 94 15.65 5.50 -3.36
N PRO A 95 16.95 5.27 -3.10
CA PRO A 95 17.77 4.39 -3.93
C PRO A 95 17.32 2.93 -3.86
N ASP A 96 17.47 2.18 -4.96
CA ASP A 96 17.17 0.75 -4.99
C ASP A 96 17.90 -0.06 -3.92
N ALA A 97 19.17 0.29 -3.64
CA ALA A 97 19.96 -0.37 -2.59
C ALA A 97 19.28 -0.31 -1.21
N TRP A 98 18.56 0.77 -0.91
CA TRP A 98 17.81 0.87 0.35
C TRP A 98 16.53 0.04 0.33
N ILE A 99 15.86 -0.04 -0.83
CA ILE A 99 14.72 -0.94 -0.99
C ILE A 99 15.18 -2.40 -0.82
N ASP A 100 16.36 -2.74 -1.35
CA ASP A 100 16.99 -4.06 -1.17
C ASP A 100 17.20 -4.37 0.32
N ASP A 101 17.71 -3.42 1.13
CA ASP A 101 17.86 -3.56 2.58
C ASP A 101 16.53 -3.76 3.32
N VAL A 102 15.48 -3.04 2.92
CA VAL A 102 14.14 -3.18 3.51
C VAL A 102 13.55 -4.55 3.18
N PHE A 103 13.65 -5.00 1.93
CA PHE A 103 13.22 -6.33 1.52
C PHE A 103 14.05 -7.44 2.15
N ALA A 104 15.35 -7.23 2.40
CA ALA A 104 16.19 -8.15 3.13
C ALA A 104 15.69 -8.38 4.55
N VAL A 105 15.31 -7.32 5.28
CA VAL A 105 14.68 -7.45 6.60
C VAL A 105 13.36 -8.23 6.52
N MET A 106 12.54 -7.98 5.50
CA MET A 106 11.28 -8.72 5.31
C MET A 106 11.51 -10.21 5.04
N ALA A 107 12.53 -10.54 4.25
CA ALA A 107 12.94 -11.92 3.97
C ALA A 107 13.50 -12.64 5.21
N LEU A 108 14.25 -11.92 6.05
CA LEU A 108 14.82 -12.44 7.31
C LEU A 108 13.80 -12.55 8.45
N ALA A 109 12.62 -11.92 8.32
CA ALA A 109 11.53 -11.95 9.30
C ALA A 109 10.25 -12.64 8.77
N PRO A 110 10.34 -13.91 8.35
CA PRO A 110 9.29 -14.61 7.61
C PRO A 110 8.04 -14.95 8.43
N HIS A 111 8.15 -14.92 9.76
CA HIS A 111 7.03 -15.10 10.68
C HIS A 111 6.13 -13.85 10.76
N HIS A 112 6.51 -12.75 10.12
CA HIS A 112 5.66 -11.58 9.95
C HIS A 112 5.10 -11.49 8.54
N THR A 113 3.90 -10.93 8.44
CA THR A 113 3.32 -10.48 7.18
C THR A 113 3.60 -8.99 7.04
N PHE A 114 4.22 -8.57 5.95
CA PHE A 114 4.50 -7.17 5.66
C PHE A 114 3.51 -6.64 4.64
N GLN A 115 2.86 -5.52 4.95
CA GLN A 115 1.90 -4.84 4.08
C GLN A 115 2.59 -3.58 3.53
N VAL A 116 2.98 -3.59 2.27
CA VAL A 116 3.63 -2.45 1.60
C VAL A 116 2.61 -1.72 0.75
N LEU A 117 2.44 -0.42 1.00
CA LEU A 117 1.49 0.43 0.28
C LEU A 117 2.23 1.62 -0.33
N THR A 118 1.95 1.93 -1.59
CA THR A 118 2.54 3.08 -2.29
C THR A 118 1.50 3.83 -3.11
N LYS A 119 1.82 5.08 -3.48
CA LYS A 119 1.13 5.84 -4.54
C LYS A 119 1.96 5.91 -5.84
N ARG A 120 3.08 5.19 -5.89
CA ARG A 120 4.01 5.07 -7.03
C ARG A 120 4.13 3.61 -7.48
N PRO A 121 3.02 2.96 -7.86
CA PRO A 121 3.03 1.55 -8.22
C PRO A 121 3.87 1.26 -9.48
N GLU A 122 4.10 2.25 -10.36
CA GLU A 122 4.99 2.12 -11.51
C GLU A 122 6.44 1.88 -11.06
N ARG A 123 6.90 2.60 -10.02
CA ARG A 123 8.24 2.42 -9.45
C ARG A 123 8.37 1.10 -8.71
N MET A 124 7.33 0.70 -7.99
CA MET A 124 7.23 -0.62 -7.35
C MET A 124 7.28 -1.74 -8.37
N ARG A 125 6.46 -1.68 -9.42
CA ARG A 125 6.40 -2.66 -10.51
C ARG A 125 7.75 -2.81 -11.19
N LYS A 126 8.43 -1.70 -11.51
CA LYS A 126 9.78 -1.70 -12.08
C LYS A 126 10.76 -2.44 -11.17
N TYR A 127 10.84 -2.05 -9.90
CA TYR A 127 11.75 -2.67 -8.93
C TYR A 127 11.53 -4.19 -8.82
N MET A 128 10.27 -4.61 -8.69
CA MET A 128 9.91 -6.02 -8.50
C MET A 128 10.14 -6.88 -9.75
N SER A 129 10.15 -6.26 -10.93
CA SER A 129 10.30 -6.96 -12.22
C SER A 129 11.74 -7.04 -12.72
N GLU A 130 12.63 -6.15 -12.28
CA GLU A 130 14.04 -6.09 -12.72
C GLU A 130 14.97 -7.02 -11.93
N GLY A 131 14.44 -8.14 -11.45
CA GLY A 131 15.21 -9.19 -10.79
C GLY A 131 15.94 -8.77 -9.51
N PRO A 132 15.26 -8.17 -8.50
CA PRO A 132 15.93 -7.69 -7.29
C PRO A 132 16.40 -8.82 -6.35
N GLN A 133 16.06 -10.08 -6.64
CA GLN A 133 16.24 -11.22 -5.74
C GLN A 133 17.69 -11.42 -5.29
N VAL A 134 18.65 -11.24 -6.21
CA VAL A 134 20.08 -11.39 -5.90
C VAL A 134 20.54 -10.25 -4.99
N ARG A 135 20.16 -9.01 -5.29
CA ARG A 135 20.52 -7.85 -4.45
C ARG A 135 19.91 -7.93 -3.06
N ILE A 136 18.66 -8.40 -2.96
CA ILE A 136 17.98 -8.65 -1.67
C ILE A 136 18.72 -9.73 -0.88
N ALA A 137 19.20 -10.80 -1.53
CA ALA A 137 19.96 -11.85 -0.85
C ALA A 137 21.32 -11.35 -0.36
N ASP A 138 22.01 -10.53 -1.15
CA ASP A 138 23.27 -9.90 -0.75
C ASP A 138 23.06 -8.90 0.41
N ALA A 139 22.00 -8.09 0.36
CA ALA A 139 21.61 -7.21 1.45
C ALA A 139 21.26 -8.00 2.72
N ALA A 140 20.57 -9.13 2.59
CA ALA A 140 20.26 -10.00 3.73
C ALA A 140 21.51 -10.64 4.36
N LEU A 141 22.53 -10.97 3.55
CA LEU A 141 23.83 -11.40 4.07
C LEU A 141 24.51 -10.29 4.88
N SER A 142 24.43 -9.05 4.41
CA SER A 142 24.98 -7.89 5.13
C SER A 142 24.24 -7.63 6.44
N VAL A 143 22.90 -7.52 6.39
CA VAL A 143 22.04 -7.26 7.56
C VAL A 143 22.15 -8.39 8.60
N GLY A 144 22.18 -9.64 8.16
CA GLY A 144 22.24 -10.81 9.04
C GLY A 144 23.56 -10.90 9.84
N ARG A 145 24.69 -10.47 9.27
CA ARG A 145 25.99 -10.46 9.96
C ARG A 145 26.05 -9.49 11.15
N ASN A 146 25.23 -8.45 11.14
CA ASN A 146 25.23 -7.41 12.17
C ASN A 146 24.23 -7.67 13.31
N LEU A 147 23.55 -8.83 13.33
CA LEU A 147 22.60 -9.16 14.37
C LEU A 147 23.30 -9.67 15.65
N PRO A 148 22.97 -9.15 16.85
CA PRO A 148 23.63 -9.50 18.12
C PRO A 148 23.59 -10.99 18.48
N ASP A 149 22.58 -11.71 17.99
CA ASP A 149 22.33 -13.11 18.38
C ASP A 149 22.85 -14.14 17.35
N GLY A 150 23.73 -13.71 16.43
CA GLY A 150 24.57 -14.58 15.59
C GLY A 150 23.88 -15.43 14.52
N HIS A 151 22.60 -15.80 14.64
CA HIS A 151 21.96 -16.76 13.72
C HIS A 151 20.43 -16.61 13.59
N ILE A 152 19.87 -15.41 13.79
CA ILE A 152 18.44 -15.21 13.48
C ILE A 152 18.29 -15.00 11.98
N GLY A 153 17.91 -16.08 11.26
CA GLY A 153 17.33 -15.97 9.92
C GLY A 153 18.12 -16.62 8.77
N TRP A 154 19.37 -17.05 8.98
CA TRP A 154 20.12 -17.78 7.95
C TRP A 154 19.74 -19.28 7.95
N GLN A 155 18.48 -19.56 7.63
CA GLN A 155 18.04 -20.92 7.40
C GLN A 155 18.33 -21.27 5.93
N SER A 156 19.25 -22.21 5.69
CA SER A 156 19.74 -22.54 4.34
C SER A 156 18.63 -22.88 3.35
N HIS A 157 17.52 -23.47 3.79
CA HIS A 157 16.37 -23.80 2.95
C HIS A 157 15.61 -22.58 2.40
N ARG A 158 15.84 -21.37 2.94
CA ARG A 158 15.20 -20.12 2.48
C ARG A 158 15.94 -19.47 1.33
N TRP A 159 17.12 -19.97 0.99
CA TRP A 159 17.99 -19.43 -0.03
C TRP A 159 18.33 -20.54 -1.02
N LYS A 160 18.37 -20.22 -2.31
CA LYS A 160 18.74 -21.17 -3.37
C LYS A 160 19.80 -20.57 -4.29
N PRO A 161 20.56 -21.38 -5.04
CA PRO A 161 21.42 -20.88 -6.10
C PRO A 161 20.62 -20.00 -7.08
N SER A 162 21.24 -18.89 -7.49
CA SER A 162 20.74 -18.03 -8.56
C SER A 162 21.19 -18.56 -9.93
N PRO A 163 20.47 -18.27 -11.03
CA PRO A 163 20.99 -18.43 -12.38
C PRO A 163 22.30 -17.67 -12.64
N ILE A 164 22.56 -16.60 -11.86
CA ILE A 164 23.85 -15.90 -11.88
C ILE A 164 24.87 -16.74 -11.10
N LYS A 165 25.92 -17.19 -11.79
CA LYS A 165 26.94 -18.09 -11.25
C LYS A 165 27.58 -17.49 -9.98
N GLY A 166 27.52 -18.25 -8.88
CA GLY A 166 28.12 -17.87 -7.61
C GLY A 166 27.22 -17.00 -6.71
N CYS A 167 26.02 -16.64 -7.17
CA CYS A 167 25.06 -15.85 -6.39
C CYS A 167 23.96 -16.73 -5.78
N ILE A 168 23.33 -16.23 -4.71
CA ILE A 168 22.12 -16.81 -4.11
C ILE A 168 20.91 -15.90 -4.31
N GLN A 169 19.72 -16.42 -4.07
CA GLN A 169 18.43 -15.71 -4.12
C GLN A 169 17.45 -16.33 -3.12
N PRO A 170 16.35 -15.66 -2.75
CA PRO A 170 15.26 -16.28 -1.99
C PRO A 170 14.74 -17.55 -2.68
N ALA A 171 14.38 -18.55 -1.87
CA ALA A 171 13.85 -19.82 -2.36
C ALA A 171 12.53 -19.64 -3.12
N GLU A 172 11.69 -18.70 -2.67
CA GLU A 172 10.43 -18.33 -3.28
C GLU A 172 10.47 -16.84 -3.67
N TRP A 173 9.93 -16.56 -4.86
CA TRP A 173 9.75 -15.20 -5.34
C TRP A 173 8.42 -15.09 -6.08
N PRO A 174 7.60 -14.07 -5.83
CA PRO A 174 7.74 -13.01 -4.79
C PRO A 174 7.83 -13.55 -3.36
N LEU A 175 8.33 -12.76 -2.41
CA LEU A 175 8.37 -13.18 -1.00
C LEU A 175 6.95 -13.47 -0.49
N PRO A 176 6.62 -14.69 -0.03
CA PRO A 176 5.24 -15.06 0.34
C PRO A 176 4.65 -14.22 1.47
N ASN A 177 5.50 -13.68 2.33
CA ASN A 177 5.12 -12.89 3.49
C ASN A 177 5.06 -11.37 3.21
N VAL A 178 5.22 -10.94 1.95
CA VAL A 178 5.17 -9.53 1.55
C VAL A 178 3.96 -9.30 0.64
N TRP A 179 3.01 -8.51 1.14
CA TRP A 179 1.81 -8.08 0.43
C TRP A 179 2.07 -6.71 -0.17
N LEU A 180 1.78 -6.55 -1.46
CA LEU A 180 2.02 -5.31 -2.18
C LEU A 180 0.69 -4.66 -2.56
N GLY A 181 0.61 -3.34 -2.39
CA GLY A 181 -0.60 -2.62 -2.70
C GLY A 181 -0.36 -1.20 -3.15
N THR A 182 -1.41 -0.64 -3.75
CA THR A 182 -1.45 0.77 -4.17
C THR A 182 -2.66 1.49 -3.58
N SER A 183 -2.49 2.75 -3.25
CA SER A 183 -3.63 3.61 -2.89
C SER A 183 -4.29 4.20 -4.13
N VAL A 184 -5.61 4.27 -4.11
CA VAL A 184 -6.43 4.97 -5.11
C VAL A 184 -7.43 5.86 -4.39
N GLU A 185 -7.74 7.00 -4.98
CA GLU A 185 -8.66 7.99 -4.40
C GLU A 185 -10.00 8.05 -5.16
N ASP A 186 -9.98 7.76 -6.45
CA ASP A 186 -11.07 7.91 -7.41
C ASP A 186 -10.80 7.03 -8.65
N GLN A 187 -11.74 6.96 -9.58
CA GLN A 187 -11.58 6.17 -10.80
C GLN A 187 -10.34 6.54 -11.61
N ALA A 188 -9.99 7.83 -11.70
CA ALA A 188 -8.84 8.26 -12.50
C ALA A 188 -7.53 7.71 -11.95
N THR A 189 -7.35 7.77 -10.63
CA THR A 189 -6.19 7.19 -9.95
C THR A 189 -6.24 5.66 -9.91
N ALA A 190 -7.43 5.05 -9.94
CA ALA A 190 -7.59 3.59 -10.08
C ALA A 190 -7.16 3.09 -11.46
N ASP A 191 -7.64 3.73 -12.53
CA ASP A 191 -7.27 3.48 -13.92
C ASP A 191 -5.75 3.63 -14.14
N GLU A 192 -5.13 4.61 -13.49
CA GLU A 192 -3.69 4.84 -13.58
C GLU A 192 -2.88 3.76 -12.84
N ARG A 193 -3.29 3.37 -11.63
CA ARG A 193 -2.42 2.68 -10.66
C ARG A 193 -2.64 1.18 -10.58
N ILE A 194 -3.89 0.73 -10.70
CA ILE A 194 -4.23 -0.70 -10.57
C ILE A 194 -3.56 -1.55 -11.66
N PRO A 195 -3.49 -1.13 -12.94
CA PRO A 195 -2.80 -1.93 -13.96
C PRO A 195 -1.34 -2.23 -13.61
N TYR A 196 -0.60 -1.27 -13.04
CA TYR A 196 0.77 -1.52 -12.57
C TYR A 196 0.83 -2.54 -11.44
N LEU A 197 -0.13 -2.50 -10.50
CA LEU A 197 -0.20 -3.49 -9.41
C LEU A 197 -0.49 -4.90 -9.94
N LEU A 198 -1.42 -5.04 -10.87
CA LEU A 198 -1.76 -6.34 -11.48
C LEU A 198 -0.55 -6.94 -12.20
N ASP A 199 0.23 -6.11 -12.87
CA ASP A 199 1.48 -6.47 -13.53
C ASP A 199 2.67 -6.73 -12.60
N THR A 200 2.56 -6.36 -11.33
CA THR A 200 3.65 -6.51 -10.37
C THR A 200 3.73 -7.98 -9.91
N PRO A 201 4.94 -8.59 -9.88
CA PRO A 201 5.15 -9.84 -9.16
C PRO A 201 4.86 -9.63 -7.66
N ALA A 202 3.71 -10.14 -7.20
CA ALA A 202 3.29 -10.06 -5.80
C ALA A 202 2.68 -11.40 -5.34
N ALA A 203 2.89 -11.73 -4.06
CA ALA A 203 2.24 -12.87 -3.41
C ALA A 203 0.77 -12.56 -3.06
N ILE A 204 0.51 -11.31 -2.67
CA ILE A 204 -0.82 -10.73 -2.44
C ILE A 204 -0.82 -9.33 -3.03
N ARG A 205 -1.86 -8.99 -3.79
CA ARG A 205 -2.15 -7.69 -4.37
C ARG A 205 -3.33 -7.06 -3.64
N PHE A 206 -3.13 -5.90 -3.03
CA PHE A 206 -4.23 -5.20 -2.38
C PHE A 206 -4.39 -3.75 -2.85
N VAL A 207 -5.62 -3.29 -2.91
CA VAL A 207 -5.93 -1.88 -3.15
C VAL A 207 -6.38 -1.23 -1.86
N SER A 208 -5.82 -0.07 -1.56
CA SER A 208 -6.33 0.82 -0.53
C SER A 208 -7.08 1.96 -1.20
N ALA A 209 -8.39 1.83 -1.36
CA ALA A 209 -9.27 2.90 -1.79
C ALA A 209 -9.47 3.90 -0.64
N GLU A 210 -8.40 4.62 -0.30
CA GLU A 210 -8.33 5.52 0.85
C GLU A 210 -7.36 6.71 0.66
N PRO A 211 -7.80 7.94 1.00
CA PRO A 211 -9.21 8.31 1.20
C PRO A 211 -9.97 8.27 -0.12
N LEU A 212 -11.21 7.76 -0.12
CA LEU A 212 -12.11 7.94 -1.27
C LEU A 212 -12.47 9.43 -1.43
N LEU A 213 -12.22 9.94 -2.64
CA LEU A 213 -12.54 11.30 -3.11
C LEU A 213 -13.46 11.28 -4.33
N GLY A 214 -13.74 10.10 -4.88
CA GLY A 214 -14.64 9.83 -5.99
C GLY A 214 -15.07 8.36 -6.00
N PRO A 215 -16.01 7.98 -6.87
CA PRO A 215 -16.36 6.57 -7.07
C PRO A 215 -15.16 5.80 -7.66
N VAL A 216 -15.08 4.51 -7.33
CA VAL A 216 -14.11 3.56 -7.91
C VAL A 216 -14.87 2.29 -8.24
N ASP A 217 -14.82 1.91 -9.52
CA ASP A 217 -15.36 0.67 -10.03
C ASP A 217 -14.23 -0.32 -10.34
N LEU A 218 -14.07 -1.33 -9.49
CA LEU A 218 -12.97 -2.29 -9.57
C LEU A 218 -13.17 -3.35 -10.66
N ASP A 219 -14.38 -3.50 -11.21
CA ASP A 219 -14.64 -4.40 -12.35
C ASP A 219 -14.50 -3.67 -13.72
N CYS A 220 -14.23 -2.36 -13.66
CA CYS A 220 -14.16 -1.46 -14.81
C CYS A 220 -12.95 -0.51 -14.72
N ILE A 221 -11.75 -1.09 -14.71
CA ILE A 221 -10.48 -0.35 -14.75
C ILE A 221 -10.04 -0.16 -16.20
N TRP A 222 -9.82 1.08 -16.61
CA TRP A 222 -9.31 1.37 -17.96
C TRP A 222 -7.78 1.45 -17.93
N ASP A 223 -7.12 0.52 -18.64
CA ASP A 223 -5.67 0.55 -18.80
C ASP A 223 -5.30 1.71 -19.76
N LYS A 224 -4.85 2.83 -19.18
CA LYS A 224 -4.55 4.07 -19.91
C LYS A 224 -3.07 4.26 -20.26
N ALA A 225 -2.23 3.24 -20.06
CA ALA A 225 -0.82 3.38 -20.38
C ALA A 225 -0.63 3.60 -21.91
N PRO A 226 0.25 4.51 -22.36
CA PRO A 226 0.37 4.87 -23.78
C PRO A 226 0.73 3.70 -24.71
N ASP A 227 1.33 2.65 -24.16
CA ASP A 227 1.75 1.42 -24.83
C ASP A 227 0.77 0.26 -24.65
N ARG A 228 -0.30 0.44 -23.87
CA ARG A 228 -1.29 -0.59 -23.56
C ARG A 228 -2.61 -0.21 -24.20
N ASP A 229 -3.12 -1.15 -24.98
CA ASP A 229 -4.38 -1.04 -25.70
C ASP A 229 -5.52 -0.57 -24.76
N THR A 230 -6.53 0.12 -25.31
CA THR A 230 -7.69 0.70 -24.59
C THR A 230 -8.62 -0.38 -24.05
N SER A 231 -8.07 -1.24 -23.19
CA SER A 231 -8.69 -2.41 -22.62
C SER A 231 -9.31 -2.10 -21.26
N LYS A 232 -10.50 -2.66 -21.03
CA LYS A 232 -11.11 -2.69 -19.69
C LYS A 232 -10.58 -3.92 -18.96
N ILE A 233 -10.23 -3.75 -17.70
CA ILE A 233 -9.85 -4.82 -16.79
C ILE A 233 -10.93 -4.96 -15.73
N ASP A 234 -11.42 -6.17 -15.54
CA ASP A 234 -12.08 -6.55 -14.30
C ASP A 234 -10.99 -6.99 -13.31
N ALA A 235 -10.63 -6.08 -12.39
CA ALA A 235 -9.53 -6.31 -11.46
C ALA A 235 -9.91 -7.30 -10.34
N LEU A 236 -11.20 -7.56 -10.14
CA LEU A 236 -11.67 -8.54 -9.15
C LEU A 236 -11.68 -9.96 -9.75
N ALA A 237 -12.10 -10.11 -11.01
CA ALA A 237 -12.14 -11.39 -11.70
C ALA A 237 -10.82 -11.78 -12.41
N GLY A 238 -9.91 -10.83 -12.61
CA GLY A 238 -8.66 -11.06 -13.34
C GLY A 238 -8.88 -11.23 -14.85
N GLU A 239 -9.84 -10.50 -15.42
CA GLU A 239 -10.21 -10.60 -16.83
C GLU A 239 -9.92 -9.31 -17.58
N ARG A 240 -9.47 -9.43 -18.85
CA ARG A 240 -9.27 -8.30 -19.76
C ARG A 240 -10.27 -8.33 -20.89
N TYR A 241 -10.73 -7.15 -21.28
CA TYR A 241 -11.75 -6.92 -22.29
C TYR A 241 -11.26 -5.86 -23.30
N GLN A 242 -11.51 -6.09 -24.59
CA GLN A 242 -11.15 -5.17 -25.67
C GLN A 242 -12.30 -5.03 -26.66
N HIS A 243 -12.33 -3.91 -27.39
CA HIS A 243 -13.21 -3.76 -28.54
C HIS A 243 -12.69 -4.55 -29.73
N ARG A 244 -13.59 -5.20 -30.47
CA ARG A 244 -13.34 -5.63 -31.85
C ARG A 244 -14.13 -4.75 -32.82
N GLY A 245 -13.46 -3.71 -33.35
CA GLY A 245 -14.10 -2.71 -34.20
C GLY A 245 -15.15 -1.89 -33.45
N LEU A 246 -16.32 -1.64 -34.08
CA LEU A 246 -17.45 -0.93 -33.46
C LEU A 246 -18.36 -1.84 -32.60
N GLY A 247 -17.95 -3.09 -32.36
CA GLY A 247 -18.72 -4.08 -31.61
C GLY A 247 -18.63 -3.94 -30.09
N PRO A 248 -19.42 -4.75 -29.35
CA PRO A 248 -19.34 -4.80 -27.90
C PRO A 248 -17.96 -5.24 -27.43
N MET A 249 -17.62 -4.89 -26.20
CA MET A 249 -16.36 -5.31 -25.60
C MET A 249 -16.41 -6.82 -25.33
N ILE A 250 -15.36 -7.53 -25.73
CA ILE A 250 -15.26 -8.99 -25.56
C ILE A 250 -14.04 -9.32 -24.72
N ARG A 251 -14.12 -10.41 -23.95
CA ARG A 251 -12.98 -10.89 -23.16
C ARG A 251 -11.82 -11.25 -24.11
N SER A 252 -10.70 -10.58 -23.95
CA SER A 252 -9.49 -10.75 -24.76
C SER A 252 -8.42 -11.59 -24.06
N GLY A 253 -8.47 -11.75 -22.74
CA GLY A 253 -7.52 -12.56 -21.99
C GLY A 253 -7.71 -12.49 -20.48
N PHE A 254 -6.72 -13.02 -19.76
CA PHE A 254 -6.64 -13.01 -18.30
C PHE A 254 -5.48 -12.15 -17.81
N THR A 255 -5.58 -11.68 -16.58
CA THR A 255 -4.56 -10.95 -15.85
C THR A 255 -4.60 -11.39 -14.38
N ALA A 256 -3.64 -10.95 -13.56
CA ALA A 256 -3.79 -11.09 -12.12
C ALA A 256 -5.05 -10.37 -11.62
N SER A 257 -5.66 -10.88 -10.55
CA SER A 257 -6.76 -10.24 -9.82
C SER A 257 -6.24 -9.58 -8.53
N LEU A 258 -7.10 -8.79 -7.90
CA LEU A 258 -6.90 -8.29 -6.54
C LEU A 258 -7.24 -9.38 -5.52
N ASP A 259 -6.41 -9.50 -4.50
CA ASP A 259 -6.58 -10.46 -3.41
C ASP A 259 -7.26 -9.82 -2.18
N TRP A 260 -7.19 -8.49 -2.04
CA TRP A 260 -7.77 -7.77 -0.90
C TRP A 260 -8.06 -6.30 -1.22
N VAL A 261 -9.15 -5.77 -0.68
CA VAL A 261 -9.53 -4.36 -0.83
C VAL A 261 -9.74 -3.72 0.54
N ILE A 262 -9.10 -2.58 0.79
CA ILE A 262 -9.36 -1.71 1.94
C ILE A 262 -10.09 -0.48 1.43
N VAL A 263 -11.18 -0.09 2.08
CA VAL A 263 -12.00 1.06 1.68
C VAL A 263 -12.28 1.98 2.85
N GLY A 264 -12.27 3.29 2.60
CA GLY A 264 -12.64 4.26 3.62
C GLY A 264 -12.56 5.73 3.21
N GLY A 265 -13.35 6.53 3.91
CA GLY A 265 -13.41 7.98 3.73
C GLY A 265 -12.28 8.73 4.43
N GLU A 266 -12.09 9.99 4.04
CA GLU A 266 -11.12 10.87 4.65
C GLU A 266 -11.49 11.22 6.10
N SER A 267 -10.48 11.33 6.97
CA SER A 267 -10.66 11.64 8.39
C SER A 267 -9.88 12.89 8.81
N GLY A 268 -10.36 13.58 9.84
CA GLY A 268 -9.71 14.75 10.43
C GLY A 268 -10.32 16.08 9.98
N PRO A 269 -9.75 17.21 10.44
CA PRO A 269 -10.20 18.54 10.03
C PRO A 269 -10.16 18.69 8.51
N GLY A 270 -11.21 19.27 7.93
CA GLY A 270 -11.30 19.46 6.47
C GLY A 270 -11.58 18.19 5.67
N ALA A 271 -12.02 17.09 6.32
CA ALA A 271 -12.40 15.86 5.62
C ALA A 271 -13.42 16.15 4.50
N ARG A 272 -13.06 15.71 3.30
CA ARG A 272 -13.91 15.85 2.11
C ARG A 272 -15.10 14.88 2.14
N PRO A 273 -16.21 15.22 1.46
CA PRO A 273 -17.38 14.35 1.36
C PRO A 273 -17.00 12.94 0.86
N CYS A 274 -17.55 11.92 1.50
CA CYS A 274 -17.45 10.53 1.08
C CYS A 274 -18.85 9.94 0.94
N ASP A 275 -19.23 9.54 -0.27
CA ASP A 275 -20.56 8.98 -0.53
C ASP A 275 -20.64 7.52 -0.05
N LEU A 276 -21.58 7.26 0.86
CA LEU A 276 -21.75 5.95 1.47
C LEU A 276 -22.29 4.91 0.48
N ARG A 277 -23.23 5.31 -0.39
CA ARG A 277 -24.00 4.42 -1.27
C ARG A 277 -23.24 4.12 -2.54
N TRP A 278 -22.75 5.15 -3.22
CA TRP A 278 -22.15 5.04 -4.54
C TRP A 278 -20.66 4.78 -4.50
N TRP A 279 -19.97 4.96 -3.37
CA TRP A 279 -18.52 4.70 -3.29
C TRP A 279 -18.22 3.50 -2.39
N ILE A 280 -18.51 3.59 -1.08
CA ILE A 280 -18.15 2.51 -0.13
C ILE A 280 -18.99 1.25 -0.38
N ARG A 281 -20.34 1.37 -0.38
CA ARG A 281 -21.25 0.23 -0.53
C ARG A 281 -21.10 -0.45 -1.89
N GLN A 282 -20.84 0.31 -2.97
CA GLN A 282 -20.57 -0.27 -4.29
C GLN A 282 -19.35 -1.18 -4.26
N ILE A 283 -18.22 -0.72 -3.72
CA ILE A 283 -16.99 -1.53 -3.61
C ILE A 283 -17.23 -2.79 -2.78
N VAL A 284 -17.92 -2.68 -1.63
CA VAL A 284 -18.27 -3.84 -0.79
C VAL A 284 -19.10 -4.86 -1.56
N ASN A 285 -20.10 -4.41 -2.31
CA ASN A 285 -20.96 -5.29 -3.11
C ASN A 285 -20.18 -5.98 -4.23
N HIS A 286 -19.36 -5.25 -4.99
CA HIS A 286 -18.57 -5.81 -6.09
C HIS A 286 -17.57 -6.85 -5.55
N CYS A 287 -16.88 -6.54 -4.45
CA CYS A 287 -15.99 -7.49 -3.77
C CYS A 287 -16.73 -8.74 -3.28
N GLY A 288 -17.90 -8.57 -2.67
CA GLY A 288 -18.73 -9.68 -2.21
C GLY A 288 -19.22 -10.59 -3.33
N GLN A 289 -19.57 -10.04 -4.50
CA GLN A 289 -19.96 -10.81 -5.68
C GLN A 289 -18.78 -11.58 -6.30
N ALA A 290 -17.59 -10.99 -6.30
CA ALA A 290 -16.38 -11.62 -6.82
C ALA A 290 -15.70 -12.57 -5.82
N GLY A 291 -16.13 -12.58 -4.55
CA GLY A 291 -15.48 -13.35 -3.49
C GLY A 291 -14.13 -12.80 -3.04
N VAL A 292 -13.85 -11.51 -3.31
CA VAL A 292 -12.62 -10.84 -2.90
C VAL A 292 -12.82 -10.26 -1.50
N PRO A 293 -11.96 -10.59 -0.51
CA PRO A 293 -12.02 -10.03 0.83
C PRO A 293 -11.98 -8.49 0.83
N VAL A 294 -12.88 -7.86 1.60
CA VAL A 294 -12.95 -6.40 1.75
C VAL A 294 -12.90 -5.98 3.22
N PHE A 295 -12.17 -4.90 3.49
CA PHE A 295 -12.05 -4.28 4.81
C PHE A 295 -12.52 -2.83 4.76
N VAL A 296 -13.71 -2.57 5.31
CA VAL A 296 -14.20 -1.20 5.53
C VAL A 296 -13.49 -0.65 6.76
N LYS A 297 -12.51 0.22 6.54
CA LYS A 297 -11.69 0.80 7.62
C LYS A 297 -12.48 1.82 8.41
N GLN A 298 -13.10 2.77 7.71
CA GLN A 298 -13.88 3.85 8.30
C GLN A 298 -14.75 4.53 7.25
N LEU A 299 -15.87 5.13 7.66
CA LEU A 299 -16.71 5.91 6.75
C LEU A 299 -16.15 7.32 6.47
N GLY A 300 -15.29 7.84 7.36
CA GLY A 300 -14.71 9.18 7.26
C GLY A 300 -15.38 10.22 8.17
N GLY A 301 -14.84 11.45 8.18
CA GLY A 301 -15.34 12.56 9.00
C GLY A 301 -16.48 13.37 8.35
N HIS A 302 -16.75 13.14 7.06
CA HIS A 302 -17.77 13.80 6.28
C HIS A 302 -18.49 12.81 5.36
N VAL A 303 -19.35 11.99 5.97
CA VAL A 303 -20.12 10.97 5.25
C VAL A 303 -21.37 11.61 4.64
N VAL A 304 -21.67 11.29 3.38
CA VAL A 304 -22.85 11.75 2.65
C VAL A 304 -23.64 10.54 2.15
N GLU A 305 -24.96 10.59 2.27
CA GLU A 305 -25.88 9.63 1.65
C GLU A 305 -27.06 10.42 1.06
N ASP A 306 -27.40 10.15 -0.20
CA ASP A 306 -28.45 10.85 -0.96
C ASP A 306 -28.35 12.39 -0.87
N GLY A 307 -27.12 12.90 -0.98
CA GLY A 307 -26.81 14.33 -0.94
C GLY A 307 -26.89 14.98 0.45
N LYS A 308 -27.17 14.20 1.51
CA LYS A 308 -27.25 14.69 2.89
C LYS A 308 -26.09 14.19 3.73
N ARG A 309 -25.50 15.08 4.54
CA ARG A 309 -24.47 14.70 5.50
C ARG A 309 -25.07 13.86 6.62
N LEU A 310 -24.46 12.72 6.90
CA LEU A 310 -24.80 11.89 8.07
C LEU A 310 -24.10 12.42 9.32
N THR A 311 -24.81 12.43 10.45
CA THR A 311 -24.27 12.82 11.75
C THR A 311 -23.81 11.58 12.49
N LEU A 312 -22.48 11.37 12.51
CA LEU A 312 -21.84 10.31 13.30
C LEU A 312 -21.18 10.92 14.55
N LYS A 313 -21.21 10.19 15.67
CA LYS A 313 -20.52 10.53 16.92
C LYS A 313 -19.02 10.38 16.75
N SER A 314 -18.57 9.32 16.07
CA SER A 314 -17.17 9.08 15.78
C SER A 314 -16.61 10.12 14.80
N ARG A 315 -15.60 10.88 15.23
CA ARG A 315 -14.97 11.94 14.39
C ARG A 315 -14.36 11.44 13.08
N LYS A 316 -14.01 10.16 13.02
CA LYS A 316 -13.46 9.51 11.82
C LYS A 316 -14.45 8.50 11.20
N GLY A 317 -15.66 8.39 11.74
CA GLY A 317 -16.66 7.41 11.30
C GLY A 317 -16.20 5.97 11.47
N ALA A 318 -15.48 5.65 12.56
CA ALA A 318 -14.89 4.33 12.80
C ALA A 318 -15.68 3.42 13.75
N ASP A 319 -16.74 3.94 14.40
CA ASP A 319 -17.56 3.14 15.31
C ASP A 319 -18.55 2.29 14.49
N LEU A 320 -18.30 0.99 14.42
CA LEU A 320 -19.12 0.02 13.67
C LEU A 320 -20.59 0.02 14.08
N SER A 321 -20.90 0.36 15.34
CA SER A 321 -22.29 0.41 15.80
C SER A 321 -23.12 1.50 15.13
N GLU A 322 -22.45 2.53 14.58
CA GLU A 322 -23.08 3.63 13.86
C GLU A 322 -23.29 3.32 12.36
N TRP A 323 -22.77 2.19 11.87
CA TRP A 323 -22.78 1.88 10.44
C TRP A 323 -24.00 1.05 10.05
N PRO A 324 -24.49 1.18 8.81
CA PRO A 324 -25.36 0.17 8.19
C PRO A 324 -24.74 -1.22 8.28
N GLU A 325 -25.56 -2.24 8.52
CA GLU A 325 -25.10 -3.61 8.79
C GLU A 325 -24.28 -4.20 7.63
N ASP A 326 -24.69 -3.91 6.39
CA ASP A 326 -24.03 -4.31 5.15
C ASP A 326 -22.61 -3.76 5.01
N LEU A 327 -22.26 -2.70 5.76
CA LEU A 327 -20.94 -2.05 5.70
C LEU A 327 -20.03 -2.44 6.87
N ARG A 328 -20.50 -3.24 7.83
CA ARG A 328 -19.71 -3.70 8.98
C ARG A 328 -18.75 -4.84 8.59
N VAL A 329 -18.09 -4.72 7.45
CA VAL A 329 -17.27 -5.78 6.85
C VAL A 329 -15.79 -5.52 7.14
N ARG A 330 -15.14 -6.49 7.79
CA ARG A 330 -13.70 -6.47 8.13
C ARG A 330 -13.09 -7.83 7.85
N GLN A 331 -12.83 -8.11 6.57
CA GLN A 331 -12.22 -9.37 6.12
C GLN A 331 -10.74 -9.17 5.81
N TRP A 332 -9.96 -10.23 5.99
CA TRP A 332 -8.55 -10.33 5.61
C TRP A 332 -8.40 -11.43 4.54
N PRO A 333 -7.36 -11.36 3.68
CA PRO A 333 -7.09 -12.38 2.68
C PRO A 333 -6.65 -13.72 3.29
#